data_AF-A0A4P7LH50-F1
#
_entry.id   AF-A0A4P7LH50-F1
#
_cell.length_a   1.000
_cell.length_b   1.000
_cell.length_c   1.000
_cell.angle_alpha   90.00
_cell.angle_beta   90.00
_cell.angle_gamma   90.00
#
_symmetry.space_group_name_H-M   'P 1'
#
loop_
_entity.id
_entity.type
_entity.pdbx_description
1 polymer ?
#
loop_
_entity_poly.entity_id
_entity_poly.type
_entity_poly.pdbx_seq_one_letter_code
_entity_poly.pdbx_strand_id
1 'polypeptide(L)'
;MQQIRLVKIAVLCASIEFCGIAHAELFERDTFESCILKTMPGAANELSIQLILAKCVQKPQAKAGSGREGLLAKYSDGFECFHDKGKSVGTQLGANYVFVACQTLYSKPAPFDPNSAVIDQSRVVPDASPSAAPF
;
A
#
# COMPACT_ATOMS: atom_id res chain seq x y z
N MET A 1 -1.31 60.09 11.39
CA MET A 1 -0.85 59.25 10.25
C MET A 1 0.03 58.05 10.69
N GLN A 2 -0.30 57.38 11.80
CA GLN A 2 0.50 56.24 12.32
C GLN A 2 -0.28 54.91 12.38
N GLN A 3 -1.61 54.98 12.26
CA GLN A 3 -2.51 53.82 12.26
C GLN A 3 -2.59 53.09 10.90
N ILE A 4 -2.23 53.75 9.79
CA ILE A 4 -2.32 53.16 8.44
C ILE A 4 -1.18 52.16 8.17
N ARG A 5 -0.05 52.27 8.89
CA ARG A 5 1.10 51.37 8.70
C ARG A 5 0.91 50.00 9.35
N LEU A 6 0.11 49.91 10.42
CA LEU A 6 -0.14 48.65 11.13
C LEU A 6 -1.07 47.71 10.34
N VAL A 7 -2.06 48.25 9.63
CA VAL A 7 -2.99 47.45 8.82
C VAL A 7 -2.28 46.78 7.64
N LYS A 8 -1.25 47.42 7.06
CA LYS A 8 -0.48 46.83 5.95
C LYS A 8 0.39 45.64 6.36
N ILE A 9 0.81 45.58 7.62
CA ILE A 9 1.62 44.45 8.14
C ILE A 9 0.72 43.26 8.47
N ALA A 10 -0.51 43.50 8.94
CA ALA A 10 -1.47 42.43 9.23
C ALA A 10 -1.99 41.69 7.97
N VAL A 11 -2.09 42.38 6.83
CA VAL A 11 -2.58 41.77 5.57
C VAL A 11 -1.54 40.86 4.90
N LEU A 12 -0.25 41.01 5.23
CA LEU A 12 0.81 40.15 4.68
C LEU A 12 0.89 38.76 5.34
N CYS A 13 0.40 38.59 6.57
CA CYS A 13 0.36 37.26 7.20
C CYS A 13 -0.85 36.42 6.74
N ALA A 14 -1.97 37.06 6.41
CA ALA A 14 -3.20 36.37 5.99
C ALA A 14 -3.19 35.89 4.53
N SER A 15 -2.14 36.19 3.76
CA SER A 15 -1.97 35.75 2.36
C SER A 15 -0.96 34.61 2.20
N ILE A 16 -0.42 34.09 3.30
CA ILE A 16 0.45 32.89 3.35
C ILE A 16 -0.32 31.70 3.96
N GLU A 17 -1.66 31.72 3.96
CA GLU A 17 -2.51 30.59 4.37
C GLU A 17 -3.14 29.81 3.20
N PHE A 18 -2.62 30.01 1.98
CA PHE A 18 -2.69 28.99 0.94
C PHE A 18 -1.28 28.50 0.59
N CYS A 19 -0.45 28.29 1.63
CA CYS A 19 0.57 27.25 1.55
C CYS A 19 -0.19 25.94 1.36
N GLY A 20 -0.40 25.56 0.10
CA GLY A 20 -0.71 24.18 -0.26
C GLY A 20 0.27 23.32 0.51
N ILE A 21 -0.28 22.54 1.44
CA ILE A 21 0.48 21.59 2.25
C ILE A 21 0.96 20.54 1.25
N ALA A 22 2.07 20.85 0.57
CA ALA A 22 2.96 19.86 0.05
C ALA A 22 3.46 19.13 1.30
N HIS A 23 2.72 18.11 1.70
CA HIS A 23 3.26 17.05 2.53
C HIS A 23 4.44 16.52 1.72
N ALA A 24 5.62 17.05 2.01
CA ALA A 24 6.86 16.43 1.62
C ALA A 24 6.85 15.07 2.32
N GLU A 25 6.36 14.05 1.60
CA GLU A 25 6.52 12.63 1.90
C GLU A 25 8.01 12.31 1.75
N LEU A 26 8.83 12.90 2.62
CA LEU A 26 10.28 12.99 2.47
C LEU A 26 10.98 11.63 2.58
N PHE A 27 10.25 10.53 2.83
CA PHE A 27 10.82 9.19 2.97
C PHE A 27 9.90 8.05 2.53
N GLU A 28 8.92 8.28 1.63
CA GLU A 28 8.24 7.13 1.03
C GLU A 28 9.12 6.55 -0.08
N ARG A 29 9.69 5.35 0.15
CA ARG A 29 10.39 4.62 -0.92
C ARG A 29 9.43 4.47 -2.10
N ASP A 30 9.80 4.98 -3.26
CA ASP A 30 9.01 4.90 -4.49
C ASP A 30 9.01 3.46 -5.02
N THR A 31 8.09 2.66 -4.47
CA THR A 31 7.95 1.22 -4.70
C THR A 31 6.58 0.95 -5.30
N PHE A 32 6.40 -0.24 -5.86
CA PHE A 32 5.11 -0.67 -6.38
C PHE A 32 4.02 -0.49 -5.30
N GLU A 33 4.24 -1.01 -4.10
CA GLU A 33 3.28 -0.99 -3.00
C GLU A 33 2.97 0.42 -2.50
N SER A 34 3.96 1.29 -2.36
CA SER A 34 3.70 2.69 -1.98
C SER A 34 2.96 3.46 -3.09
N CYS A 35 3.29 3.21 -4.36
CA CYS A 35 2.55 3.75 -5.50
C CYS A 35 1.07 3.32 -5.46
N ILE A 36 0.81 2.04 -5.18
CA ILE A 36 -0.54 1.50 -5.01
C ILE A 36 -1.26 2.19 -3.85
N LEU A 37 -0.67 2.26 -2.65
CA LEU A 37 -1.31 2.88 -1.49
C LEU A 37 -1.57 4.38 -1.65
N LYS A 38 -0.81 5.06 -2.50
CA LYS A 38 -0.97 6.48 -2.81
C LYS A 38 -2.06 6.74 -3.86
N THR A 39 -2.20 5.85 -4.85
CA THR A 39 -3.01 6.14 -6.05
C THR A 39 -4.28 5.30 -6.18
N MET A 40 -4.35 4.14 -5.51
CA MET A 40 -5.54 3.29 -5.49
C MET A 40 -6.72 3.90 -4.72
N PRO A 41 -6.51 4.61 -3.59
CA PRO A 41 -7.57 5.43 -2.97
C PRO A 41 -8.25 6.35 -3.99
N GLY A 42 -9.57 6.23 -4.14
CA GLY A 42 -10.34 6.99 -5.13
C GLY A 42 -10.50 6.32 -6.49
N ALA A 43 -9.94 5.13 -6.71
CA ALA A 43 -10.24 4.34 -7.90
C ALA A 43 -11.71 3.86 -7.85
N ALA A 44 -12.52 4.36 -8.77
CA ALA A 44 -13.96 4.16 -8.79
C ALA A 44 -14.42 2.98 -9.69
N ASN A 45 -13.53 2.43 -10.51
CA ASN A 45 -13.83 1.33 -11.43
C ASN A 45 -12.55 0.55 -11.81
N GLU A 46 -12.74 -0.61 -12.42
CA GLU A 46 -11.67 -1.54 -12.80
C GLU A 46 -10.71 -0.97 -13.84
N LEU A 47 -11.20 -0.15 -14.78
CA LEU A 47 -10.34 0.48 -15.79
C LEU A 47 -9.34 1.45 -15.13
N SER A 48 -9.80 2.24 -14.16
CA SER A 48 -8.92 3.12 -13.38
C SER A 48 -7.86 2.33 -12.62
N ILE A 49 -8.23 1.17 -12.05
CA ILE A 49 -7.29 0.27 -11.36
C ILE A 49 -6.22 -0.24 -12.33
N GLN A 50 -6.62 -0.72 -13.51
CA GLN A 50 -5.67 -1.21 -14.52
C GLN A 50 -4.67 -0.13 -14.94
N LEU A 51 -5.13 1.12 -15.10
CA LEU A 51 -4.25 2.25 -15.41
C LEU A 51 -3.28 2.56 -14.25
N ILE A 52 -3.76 2.50 -13.01
CA ILE A 52 -2.92 2.64 -11.82
C ILE A 52 -1.86 1.55 -11.77
N LEU A 53 -2.24 0.29 -12.00
CA LEU A 53 -1.32 -0.85 -12.04
C LEU A 53 -0.27 -0.68 -13.14
N ALA A 54 -0.66 -0.30 -14.35
CA ALA A 54 0.24 -0.06 -15.47
C ALA A 54 1.24 1.09 -15.18
N LYS A 55 0.85 2.07 -14.36
CA LYS A 55 1.74 3.13 -13.89
C LYS A 55 2.68 2.62 -12.78
N CYS A 56 2.16 1.87 -11.81
CA CYS A 56 2.93 1.43 -10.65
C CYS A 56 3.89 0.29 -10.96
N VAL A 57 3.60 -0.58 -11.94
CA VAL A 57 4.43 -1.77 -12.28
C VAL A 57 5.86 -1.42 -12.69
N GLN A 58 6.11 -0.17 -13.10
CA GLN A 58 7.44 0.32 -13.45
C GLN A 58 8.32 0.56 -12.21
N LYS A 59 7.74 0.54 -11.01
CA LYS A 59 8.44 0.75 -9.74
C LYS A 59 8.98 -0.57 -9.19
N PRO A 60 10.12 -0.53 -8.47
CA PRO A 60 10.63 -1.72 -7.78
C PRO A 60 9.65 -2.18 -6.70
N GLN A 61 9.62 -3.49 -6.42
CA GLN A 61 8.85 -4.00 -5.28
C GLN A 61 9.49 -3.58 -3.96
N ALA A 62 8.64 -3.31 -2.97
CA ALA A 62 9.06 -3.05 -1.61
C ALA A 62 9.60 -4.31 -0.94
N LYS A 63 10.47 -4.12 0.06
CA LYS A 63 10.88 -5.20 0.94
C LYS A 63 9.77 -5.45 1.96
N ALA A 64 9.55 -6.73 2.29
CA ALA A 64 8.58 -7.08 3.32
C ALA A 64 8.89 -6.34 4.64
N GLY A 65 7.88 -5.70 5.23
CA GLY A 65 8.02 -4.94 6.47
C GLY A 65 8.67 -3.55 6.32
N SER A 66 9.04 -3.11 5.11
CA SER A 66 9.76 -1.84 4.94
C SER A 66 8.94 -0.60 5.31
N GLY A 67 7.61 -0.70 5.38
CA GLY A 67 6.74 0.38 5.86
C GLY A 67 6.84 0.61 7.38
N ARG A 68 7.44 -0.33 8.10
CA ARG A 68 7.68 -0.23 9.55
C ARG A 68 9.05 0.36 9.89
N GLU A 69 9.91 0.55 8.89
CA GLU A 69 11.28 1.02 9.09
C GLU A 69 11.27 2.55 9.32
N GLY A 70 11.32 2.97 10.59
CA GLY A 70 11.53 4.38 10.97
C GLY A 70 10.79 4.80 12.23
N LEU A 71 11.28 5.86 12.89
CA LEU A 71 10.63 6.51 14.04
C LEU A 71 9.24 7.11 13.72
N LEU A 72 8.85 7.13 12.45
CA LEU A 72 7.62 7.74 11.93
C LEU A 72 6.74 6.73 11.16
N ALA A 73 6.88 5.42 11.42
CA ALA A 73 6.00 4.42 10.82
C ALA A 73 4.53 4.76 11.10
N LYS A 74 3.75 4.98 10.04
CA LYS A 74 2.36 5.48 10.15
C LYS A 74 1.39 4.44 10.72
N TYR A 75 1.65 3.16 10.45
CA TYR A 75 0.79 2.05 10.87
C TYR A 75 1.61 0.97 11.59
N SER A 76 0.98 0.32 12.55
CA SER A 76 1.59 -0.73 13.38
C SER A 76 1.58 -2.12 12.72
N ASP A 77 0.62 -2.37 11.83
CA ASP A 77 0.49 -3.60 11.04
C ASP A 77 -0.29 -3.39 9.72
N GLY A 78 -0.32 -4.44 8.89
CA GLY A 78 -0.99 -4.42 7.59
C GLY A 78 -2.52 -4.31 7.66
N PHE A 79 -3.16 -4.79 8.72
CA PHE A 79 -4.60 -4.68 8.89
C PHE A 79 -5.01 -3.25 9.25
N GLU A 80 -4.24 -2.57 10.09
CA GLU A 80 -4.44 -1.16 10.41
C GLU A 80 -4.30 -0.30 9.15
N CYS A 81 -3.25 -0.54 8.35
CA CYS A 81 -3.06 0.10 7.05
C CYS A 81 -4.25 -0.14 6.12
N PHE A 82 -4.72 -1.39 6.01
CA PHE A 82 -5.84 -1.73 5.13
C PHE A 82 -7.17 -1.13 5.62
N HIS A 83 -7.40 -1.10 6.93
CA HIS A 83 -8.59 -0.49 7.50
C HIS A 83 -8.65 1.01 7.22
N ASP A 84 -7.51 1.71 7.19
CA ASP A 84 -7.46 3.13 6.83
C ASP A 84 -7.60 3.34 5.31
N LYS A 85 -6.75 2.68 4.51
CA LYS A 85 -6.67 2.91 3.06
C LYS A 85 -7.77 2.20 2.27
N GLY A 86 -8.16 1.00 2.66
CA GLY A 86 -9.14 0.16 1.95
C GLY A 86 -10.53 0.77 1.88
N LYS A 87 -10.92 1.59 2.88
CA LYS A 87 -12.21 2.31 2.90
C LYS A 87 -12.43 3.24 1.73
N SER A 88 -11.34 3.76 1.17
CA SER A 88 -11.37 4.75 0.09
C SER A 88 -11.39 4.13 -1.30
N VAL A 89 -11.48 2.80 -1.41
CA VAL A 89 -11.47 2.08 -2.69
C VAL A 89 -12.88 1.60 -3.02
N GLY A 90 -13.39 1.99 -4.18
CA GLY A 90 -14.77 1.72 -4.58
C GLY A 90 -15.01 0.32 -5.16
N THR A 91 -13.97 -0.52 -5.26
CA THR A 91 -14.03 -1.81 -5.97
C THR A 91 -13.30 -2.91 -5.20
N GLN A 92 -13.79 -4.14 -5.35
CA GLN A 92 -13.15 -5.30 -4.72
C GLN A 92 -11.73 -5.52 -5.24
N LEU A 93 -11.51 -5.34 -6.54
CA LEU A 93 -10.20 -5.53 -7.15
C LEU A 93 -9.17 -4.58 -6.55
N GLY A 94 -9.51 -3.30 -6.44
CA GLY A 94 -8.61 -2.30 -5.87
C GLY A 94 -8.37 -2.55 -4.39
N ALA A 95 -9.41 -2.95 -3.65
CA ALA A 95 -9.29 -3.32 -2.24
C ALA A 95 -8.29 -4.48 -2.05
N ASN A 96 -8.33 -5.50 -2.92
CA ASN A 96 -7.36 -6.60 -2.87
C ASN A 96 -5.91 -6.11 -3.07
N TYR A 97 -5.67 -5.20 -4.01
CA TYR A 97 -4.33 -4.64 -4.23
C TYR A 97 -3.86 -3.78 -3.05
N VAL A 98 -4.75 -2.97 -2.45
CA VAL A 98 -4.42 -2.22 -1.24
C VAL A 98 -4.13 -3.16 -0.07
N PHE A 99 -4.91 -4.24 0.09
CA PHE A 99 -4.67 -5.23 1.13
C PHE A 99 -3.29 -5.87 0.98
N VAL A 100 -2.94 -6.34 -0.22
CA VAL A 100 -1.62 -6.94 -0.48
C VAL A 100 -0.49 -5.92 -0.24
N ALA A 101 -0.63 -4.69 -0.74
CA ALA A 101 0.38 -3.65 -0.53
C ALA A 101 0.59 -3.33 0.97
N CYS A 102 -0.50 -3.22 1.73
CA CYS A 102 -0.45 -3.04 3.18
C CYS A 102 0.20 -4.23 3.90
N GLN A 103 -0.14 -5.45 3.52
CA GLN A 103 0.47 -6.66 4.07
C GLN A 103 1.97 -6.72 3.78
N THR A 104 2.39 -6.46 2.54
CA THR A 104 3.81 -6.43 2.17
C THR A 104 4.57 -5.38 2.97
N LEU A 105 4.04 -4.17 3.11
CA LEU A 105 4.76 -3.09 3.78
C LEU A 105 4.77 -3.18 5.30
N TYR A 106 3.69 -3.68 5.93
CA TYR A 106 3.48 -3.55 7.37
C TYR A 106 3.32 -4.87 8.12
N SER A 107 3.21 -6.00 7.45
CA SER A 107 3.22 -7.30 8.13
C SER A 107 4.64 -7.77 8.41
N LYS A 108 4.83 -8.34 9.60
CA LYS A 108 6.09 -8.99 9.94
C LYS A 108 6.19 -10.27 9.10
N PRO A 109 7.33 -10.53 8.42
CA PRO A 109 7.62 -11.89 8.06
C PRO A 109 7.60 -12.71 9.36
N ALA A 110 6.79 -13.76 9.41
CA ALA A 110 6.89 -14.70 10.52
C ALA A 110 8.34 -15.16 10.60
N PRO A 111 8.99 -15.15 11.78
CA PRO A 111 10.29 -15.77 11.91
C PRO A 111 10.15 -17.20 11.39
N PHE A 112 11.01 -17.59 10.45
CA PHE A 112 11.04 -18.97 9.97
C PHE A 112 11.34 -19.85 11.18
N ASP A 113 10.33 -20.59 11.65
CA ASP A 113 10.52 -21.65 12.63
C ASP A 113 10.79 -22.94 11.85
N PRO A 114 12.03 -23.45 11.85
CA PRO A 114 12.36 -24.71 11.16
C PRO A 114 11.53 -25.90 11.68
N ASN A 115 10.90 -25.79 12.85
CA ASN A 115 10.04 -26.83 13.42
C ASN A 115 8.56 -26.69 13.02
N SER A 116 8.14 -25.56 12.43
CA SER A 116 6.76 -25.35 11.99
C SER A 116 6.49 -25.84 10.57
N ALA A 117 7.50 -26.35 9.86
CA ALA A 117 7.37 -26.94 8.54
C ALA A 117 6.78 -28.36 8.63
N VAL A 118 5.51 -28.47 9.05
CA VAL A 118 4.74 -29.69 8.82
C VAL A 118 4.39 -29.71 7.34
N ILE A 119 5.15 -30.47 6.56
CA ILE A 119 4.74 -30.84 5.20
C ILE A 119 3.46 -31.65 5.35
N ASP A 120 2.32 -31.08 4.95
CA ASP A 120 1.07 -31.81 4.81
C ASP A 120 1.22 -32.85 3.69
N GLN A 121 1.70 -34.04 4.06
CA GLN A 121 1.88 -35.18 3.15
C GLN A 121 0.55 -35.80 2.73
N SER A 122 -0.61 -35.31 3.19
CA SER A 122 -1.91 -35.83 2.76
C SER A 122 -2.30 -35.46 1.33
N ARG A 123 -1.45 -34.73 0.59
CA ARG A 123 -1.62 -34.43 -0.84
C ARG A 123 -0.77 -35.28 -1.78
N VAL A 124 -0.37 -36.49 -1.37
CA VAL A 124 0.05 -37.51 -2.34
C VAL A 124 -1.20 -38.03 -3.03
N VAL A 125 -1.49 -37.48 -4.22
CA VAL A 125 -2.45 -38.06 -5.15
C VAL A 125 -1.97 -39.48 -5.46
N PRO A 126 -2.77 -40.54 -5.25
CA PRO A 126 -2.36 -41.89 -5.64
C PRO A 126 -2.15 -41.93 -7.15
N ASP A 127 -1.01 -42.49 -7.55
CA ASP A 127 -0.57 -42.71 -8.92
C ASP A 127 -1.73 -43.19 -9.81
N ALA A 128 -1.92 -42.48 -10.91
CA ALA A 128 -2.77 -42.94 -11.99
C ALA A 128 -2.15 -44.21 -12.59
N SER A 129 -2.66 -45.36 -12.15
CA SER A 129 -2.41 -46.66 -12.77
C SER A 129 -2.80 -46.61 -14.25
N PRO A 130 -1.90 -46.93 -15.21
CA PRO A 130 -2.27 -46.99 -16.61
C PRO A 130 -3.15 -48.22 -16.85
N SER A 131 -4.45 -47.98 -17.01
CA SER A 131 -5.41 -48.98 -17.50
C SER A 131 -5.07 -49.34 -18.94
N ALA A 132 -4.60 -50.57 -19.15
CA ALA A 132 -4.51 -51.19 -20.47
C ALA A 132 -5.90 -51.20 -21.14
N ALA A 133 -5.99 -50.63 -22.34
CA ALA A 133 -7.16 -50.78 -23.20
C ALA A 133 -7.00 -52.07 -24.04
N PRO A 134 -8.04 -52.90 -24.19
CA PRO A 134 -8.01 -54.03 -25.11
C PRO A 134 -8.31 -53.56 -26.54
N PHE A 135 -7.48 -53.98 -27.50
CA PHE A 135 -7.84 -54.10 -28.91
C PHE A 135 -7.68 -55.56 -29.32
#